data_AF-A0A3B0TFS8-F1
#
_entry.id   AF-A0A3B0TFS8-F1
#
_cell.length_a   1.000
_cell.length_b   1.000
_cell.length_c   1.000
_cell.angle_alpha   90.00
_cell.angle_beta   90.00
_cell.angle_gamma   90.00
#
_symmetry.space_group_name_H-M   'P 1'
#
loop_
_entity.id
_entity.type
_entity.pdbx_description
1 polymer ?
#
loop_
_entity_poly.entity_id
_entity_poly.type
_entity_poly.pdbx_seq_one_letter_code
_entity_poly.pdbx_strand_id
1 'polypeptide(L)'
;MRTKNLWLLLLLVLGTALFACSPRSKYERRLKHELASGVRQDSLFLGLYLGMPQLDFYTHCWKLNRRGLIKQGPDNTTVEYKLKNELKYPATMYYYPEFFQHKIYEMPVRFMYNGWTPWNKKLSADNLEADILKWYKKNYGDGFIKVSHPKYGAAYVKIDGNRRITIFKEDDSHVWAVFTDMLVKKELDGTTSKAGIIQEEITKELEKKNASK
;
A
#
# COMPACT_ATOMS: atom_id res chain seq x y z
N MET A 1 52.41 7.88 29.36
CA MET A 1 51.80 6.89 28.44
C MET A 1 50.29 6.65 28.62
N ARG A 2 49.53 7.44 29.42
CA ARG A 2 48.11 7.16 29.72
C ARG A 2 47.06 8.01 28.96
N THR A 3 47.46 9.06 28.25
CA THR A 3 46.52 10.03 27.65
C THR A 3 46.21 9.81 26.16
N LYS A 4 47.05 9.05 25.44
CA LYS A 4 46.84 8.79 24.00
C LYS A 4 45.77 7.73 23.70
N ASN A 5 45.48 6.85 24.66
CA ASN A 5 44.47 5.78 24.49
C ASN A 5 43.04 6.27 24.75
N LEU A 6 42.87 7.37 25.48
CA LEU A 6 41.56 7.93 25.80
C LEU A 6 40.95 8.69 24.61
N TRP A 7 41.80 9.32 23.78
CA TRP A 7 41.38 10.00 22.54
C TRP A 7 40.94 9.00 21.45
N LEU A 8 41.60 7.85 21.37
CA LEU A 8 41.21 6.75 20.47
C LEU A 8 39.87 6.10 20.88
N LEU A 9 39.59 6.00 22.18
CA LEU A 9 38.30 5.52 22.68
C LEU A 9 37.16 6.52 22.42
N LEU A 10 37.41 7.83 22.52
CA LEU A 10 36.44 8.88 22.17
C LEU A 10 36.11 8.90 20.67
N LEU A 11 37.11 8.66 19.80
CA LEU A 11 36.88 8.51 18.35
C LEU A 11 36.12 7.22 18.00
N LEU A 12 36.31 6.13 18.76
CA LEU A 12 35.57 4.88 18.56
C LEU A 12 34.10 4.99 19.02
N VAL A 13 33.84 5.71 20.10
CA VAL A 13 32.47 5.98 20.60
C VAL A 13 31.72 6.97 19.69
N LEU A 14 32.41 7.95 19.11
CA LEU A 14 31.82 8.89 18.15
C LEU A 14 31.52 8.26 16.78
N GLY A 15 32.22 7.17 16.42
CA GLY A 15 32.03 6.44 15.15
C GLY A 15 30.78 5.54 15.10
N THR A 16 30.18 5.19 16.24
CA THR A 16 29.01 4.28 16.29
C THR A 16 27.65 5.00 16.27
N ALA A 17 27.64 6.33 16.36
CA ALA A 17 26.41 7.14 16.34
C ALA A 17 25.83 7.37 14.92
N LEU A 18 26.48 6.89 13.86
CA LEU A 18 26.07 7.11 12.46
C LEU A 18 25.32 5.93 11.83
N PHE A 19 24.80 4.98 12.62
CA PHE A 19 23.78 4.04 12.12
C PHE A 19 22.46 4.79 11.88
N ALA A 20 22.46 5.53 10.77
CA ALA A 20 21.34 6.25 10.21
C ALA A 20 20.11 5.34 10.19
N CYS A 21 19.02 5.83 10.76
CA CYS A 21 17.70 5.21 10.73
C CYS A 21 17.34 4.89 9.28
N SER A 22 17.41 3.60 8.89
CA SER A 22 17.09 3.17 7.53
C SER A 22 15.61 3.43 7.21
N PRO A 23 15.21 3.69 5.95
CA PRO A 23 13.80 3.88 5.58
C PRO A 23 12.88 2.75 6.06
N ARG A 24 13.39 1.50 6.05
CA ARG A 24 12.70 0.33 6.60
C ARG A 24 12.42 0.49 8.09
N SER A 25 13.43 0.84 8.90
CA SER A 25 13.24 1.03 10.34
C SER A 25 12.23 2.13 10.67
N LYS A 26 12.18 3.20 9.86
CA LYS A 26 11.19 4.28 10.00
C LYS A 26 9.77 3.78 9.70
N TYR A 27 9.60 2.99 8.65
CA TYR A 27 8.32 2.36 8.32
C TYR A 27 7.83 1.44 9.44
N GLU A 28 8.66 0.49 9.88
CA GLU A 28 8.28 -0.49 10.90
C GLU A 28 7.92 0.18 12.24
N ARG A 29 8.69 1.18 12.64
CA ARG A 29 8.41 1.96 13.85
C ARG A 29 7.06 2.68 13.75
N ARG A 30 6.75 3.28 12.60
CA ARG A 30 5.47 3.94 12.37
C ARG A 30 4.33 2.93 12.37
N LEU A 31 4.46 1.82 11.65
CA LEU A 31 3.44 0.76 11.61
C LEU A 31 3.11 0.26 13.02
N LYS A 32 4.14 -0.08 13.81
CA LYS A 32 3.97 -0.54 15.19
C LYS A 32 3.26 0.50 16.06
N HIS A 33 3.66 1.76 15.95
CA HIS A 33 3.07 2.86 16.70
C HIS A 33 1.58 3.06 16.35
N GLU A 34 1.26 3.15 15.05
CA GLU A 34 -0.10 3.38 14.57
C GLU A 34 -1.04 2.21 14.95
N LEU A 35 -0.59 0.96 14.80
CA LEU A 35 -1.37 -0.21 15.22
C LEU A 35 -1.58 -0.28 16.74
N ALA A 36 -0.60 0.16 17.53
CA ALA A 36 -0.71 0.20 18.99
C ALA A 36 -1.65 1.30 19.49
N SER A 37 -1.93 2.33 18.67
CA SER A 37 -2.84 3.42 19.03
C SER A 37 -4.30 2.97 19.18
N GLY A 38 -4.68 1.84 18.56
CA GLY A 38 -6.06 1.36 18.52
C GLY A 38 -7.01 2.21 17.66
N VAL A 39 -6.53 3.29 17.04
CA VAL A 39 -7.34 4.16 16.18
C VAL A 39 -7.69 3.45 14.87
N ARG A 40 -8.97 3.51 14.49
CA ARG A 40 -9.44 3.08 13.17
C ARG A 40 -9.64 4.26 12.22
N GLN A 41 -9.14 4.12 10.99
CA GLN A 41 -9.25 5.07 9.90
C GLN A 41 -9.70 4.34 8.63
N ASP A 42 -11.00 4.16 8.48
CA ASP A 42 -11.53 3.28 7.44
C ASP A 42 -11.99 4.02 6.18
N SER A 43 -12.30 5.32 6.25
CA SER A 43 -12.87 6.09 5.13
C SER A 43 -11.92 6.17 3.92
N LEU A 44 -12.44 5.95 2.72
CA LEU A 44 -11.72 6.07 1.46
C LEU A 44 -12.40 7.16 0.58
N PHE A 45 -12.21 7.08 -0.74
CA PHE A 45 -12.86 7.95 -1.72
C PHE A 45 -14.30 7.51 -2.01
N LEU A 46 -15.12 8.42 -2.54
CA LEU A 46 -16.50 8.16 -3.00
C LEU A 46 -17.41 7.50 -1.95
N GLY A 47 -17.13 7.64 -0.65
CA GLY A 47 -17.91 7.03 0.43
C GLY A 47 -17.62 5.54 0.66
N LEU A 48 -16.59 4.98 0.00
CA LEU A 48 -16.09 3.64 0.28
C LEU A 48 -15.31 3.63 1.60
N TYR A 49 -15.22 2.47 2.25
CA TYR A 49 -14.46 2.32 3.49
C TYR A 49 -13.91 0.90 3.68
N LEU A 50 -12.79 0.76 4.40
CA LEU A 50 -12.24 -0.52 4.84
C LEU A 50 -13.21 -1.20 5.83
N GLY A 51 -13.44 -2.49 5.66
CA GLY A 51 -14.45 -3.25 6.40
C GLY A 51 -15.86 -3.17 5.81
N MET A 52 -16.07 -2.43 4.71
CA MET A 52 -17.35 -2.40 4.01
C MET A 52 -17.76 -3.82 3.56
N PRO A 53 -18.98 -4.29 3.88
CA PRO A 53 -19.48 -5.56 3.38
C PRO A 53 -19.49 -5.59 1.85
N GLN A 54 -19.18 -6.74 1.28
CA GLN A 54 -19.14 -6.94 -0.17
C GLN A 54 -20.46 -6.58 -0.86
N LEU A 55 -21.60 -6.93 -0.26
CA LEU A 55 -22.91 -6.57 -0.80
C LEU A 55 -23.16 -5.06 -0.80
N ASP A 56 -22.67 -4.37 0.24
CA ASP A 56 -22.79 -2.91 0.35
C ASP A 56 -21.93 -2.21 -0.71
N PHE A 57 -20.73 -2.74 -0.99
CA PHE A 57 -19.88 -2.26 -2.08
C PHE A 57 -20.61 -2.31 -3.43
N TYR A 58 -21.21 -3.45 -3.78
CA TYR A 58 -21.96 -3.59 -5.02
C TYR A 58 -23.17 -2.67 -5.08
N THR A 59 -23.94 -2.60 -3.99
CA THR A 59 -25.11 -1.72 -3.89
C THR A 59 -24.73 -0.25 -4.02
N HIS A 60 -23.63 0.15 -3.39
CA HIS A 60 -23.11 1.51 -3.46
C HIS A 60 -22.65 1.87 -4.87
N CYS A 61 -21.88 0.98 -5.51
CA CYS A 61 -21.44 1.19 -6.89
C CYS A 61 -22.62 1.25 -7.86
N TRP A 62 -23.65 0.42 -7.69
CA TRP A 62 -24.87 0.51 -8.49
C TRP A 62 -25.56 1.87 -8.36
N LYS A 63 -25.66 2.41 -7.14
CA LYS A 63 -26.22 3.75 -6.90
C LYS A 63 -25.39 4.86 -7.56
N LEU A 64 -24.07 4.79 -7.47
CA LEU A 64 -23.16 5.77 -8.11
C LEU A 64 -23.25 5.69 -9.64
N ASN A 65 -23.33 4.48 -10.21
CA ASN A 65 -23.49 4.26 -11.64
C ASN A 65 -24.81 4.85 -12.16
N ARG A 66 -25.92 4.60 -11.46
CA ARG A 66 -27.24 5.21 -11.80
C ARG A 66 -27.23 6.74 -11.80
N ARG A 67 -26.33 7.36 -11.04
CA ARG A 67 -26.13 8.82 -11.01
C ARG A 67 -25.16 9.32 -12.08
N GLY A 68 -24.59 8.43 -12.90
CA GLY A 68 -23.60 8.75 -13.92
C GLY A 68 -22.23 9.13 -13.36
N LEU A 69 -21.95 8.84 -12.08
CA LEU A 69 -20.68 9.22 -11.43
C LEU A 69 -19.55 8.23 -11.76
N ILE A 70 -19.88 6.95 -11.86
CA ILE A 70 -18.97 5.87 -12.24
C ILE A 70 -19.57 5.06 -13.37
N LYS A 71 -18.74 4.27 -14.03
CA LYS A 71 -19.20 3.24 -14.96
C LYS A 71 -18.28 2.02 -14.86
N GLN A 72 -18.55 1.03 -15.69
CA GLN A 72 -17.69 -0.14 -15.83
C GLN A 72 -16.38 0.25 -16.54
N GLY A 73 -15.25 -0.23 -16.01
CA GLY A 73 -13.93 -0.06 -16.59
C GLY A 73 -13.61 -1.13 -17.64
N PRO A 74 -12.36 -1.15 -18.15
CA PRO A 74 -11.87 -2.13 -19.10
C PRO A 74 -12.11 -3.58 -18.65
N ASP A 75 -12.38 -4.45 -19.61
CA ASP A 75 -12.59 -5.89 -19.42
C ASP A 75 -13.66 -6.27 -18.40
N ASN A 76 -14.52 -5.33 -18.01
CA ASN A 76 -15.60 -5.53 -17.06
C ASN A 76 -15.15 -5.96 -15.65
N THR A 77 -13.86 -5.79 -15.32
CA THR A 77 -13.25 -6.24 -14.05
C THR A 77 -13.11 -5.14 -13.01
N THR A 78 -13.27 -3.87 -13.39
CA THR A 78 -13.05 -2.72 -12.52
C THR A 78 -14.17 -1.70 -12.60
N VAL A 79 -14.23 -0.83 -11.60
CA VAL A 79 -15.03 0.40 -11.64
C VAL A 79 -14.18 1.53 -12.19
N GLU A 80 -14.71 2.27 -13.16
CA GLU A 80 -14.09 3.48 -13.72
C GLU A 80 -14.69 4.74 -13.09
N TYR A 81 -13.82 5.62 -12.59
CA TYR A 81 -14.16 6.99 -12.21
C TYR A 81 -13.23 7.98 -12.92
N LYS A 82 -13.79 9.07 -13.46
CA LYS A 82 -13.04 10.08 -14.19
C LYS A 82 -12.69 11.26 -13.29
N LEU A 83 -11.40 11.49 -13.12
CA LEU A 83 -10.85 12.69 -12.51
C LEU A 83 -10.75 13.76 -13.59
N LYS A 84 -11.64 14.75 -13.55
CA LYS A 84 -11.68 15.82 -14.56
C LYS A 84 -10.75 16.98 -14.19
N ASN A 85 -10.78 17.39 -12.92
CA ASN A 85 -10.14 18.63 -12.44
C ASN A 85 -9.40 18.43 -11.10
N GLU A 86 -9.36 17.20 -10.58
CA GLU A 86 -8.77 16.86 -9.28
C GLU A 86 -7.23 16.83 -9.34
N LEU A 87 -6.68 16.51 -10.51
CA LEU A 87 -5.25 16.50 -10.82
C LEU A 87 -4.92 17.59 -11.83
N LYS A 88 -3.62 17.80 -12.14
CA LYS A 88 -3.19 18.81 -13.11
C LYS A 88 -3.72 18.57 -14.51
N TYR A 89 -3.94 17.31 -14.87
CA TYR A 89 -4.54 16.89 -16.13
C TYR A 89 -5.64 15.86 -15.87
N PRO A 90 -6.64 15.74 -16.76
CA PRO A 90 -7.67 14.71 -16.65
C PRO A 90 -7.05 13.32 -16.60
N ALA A 91 -7.51 12.52 -15.64
CA ALA A 91 -7.08 11.16 -15.42
C ALA A 91 -8.28 10.24 -15.22
N THR A 92 -8.03 8.96 -15.33
CA THR A 92 -9.01 7.93 -15.00
C THR A 92 -8.46 7.09 -13.87
N MET A 93 -9.32 6.77 -12.90
CA MET A 93 -9.03 5.83 -11.84
C MET A 93 -9.88 4.58 -12.00
N TYR A 94 -9.22 3.42 -11.87
CA TYR A 94 -9.80 2.09 -11.91
C TYR A 94 -9.62 1.44 -10.55
N TYR A 95 -10.69 0.88 -9.98
CA TYR A 95 -10.61 0.22 -8.69
C TYR A 95 -11.54 -0.98 -8.60
N TYR A 96 -11.10 -1.97 -7.82
CA TYR A 96 -11.90 -3.10 -7.38
C TYR A 96 -11.30 -3.63 -6.08
N PRO A 97 -12.08 -3.83 -5.02
CA PRO A 97 -11.55 -4.25 -3.72
C PRO A 97 -11.19 -5.73 -3.67
N GLU A 98 -10.25 -6.04 -2.77
CA GLU A 98 -10.03 -7.38 -2.27
C GLU A 98 -10.85 -7.60 -0.99
N PHE A 99 -11.42 -8.79 -0.87
CA PHE A 99 -12.30 -9.15 0.23
C PHE A 99 -11.67 -10.20 1.14
N PHE A 100 -11.83 -10.02 2.44
CA PHE A 100 -11.54 -11.03 3.45
C PHE A 100 -12.77 -11.14 4.35
N GLN A 101 -13.26 -12.36 4.57
CA GLN A 101 -14.51 -12.61 5.30
C GLN A 101 -15.66 -11.73 4.81
N HIS A 102 -15.82 -11.61 3.48
CA HIS A 102 -16.86 -10.80 2.82
C HIS A 102 -16.82 -9.30 3.11
N LYS A 103 -15.67 -8.77 3.55
CA LYS A 103 -15.47 -7.34 3.81
C LYS A 103 -14.23 -6.83 3.08
N ILE A 104 -14.27 -5.59 2.62
CA ILE A 104 -13.12 -4.94 1.97
C ILE A 104 -11.98 -4.88 2.99
N TYR A 105 -10.82 -5.41 2.66
CA TYR A 105 -9.60 -5.21 3.46
C TYR A 105 -8.50 -4.51 2.67
N GLU A 106 -8.57 -4.55 1.34
CA GLU A 106 -7.66 -3.83 0.47
C GLU A 106 -8.42 -3.22 -0.71
N MET A 107 -8.04 -2.00 -1.10
CA MET A 107 -8.60 -1.28 -2.24
C MET A 107 -7.46 -0.80 -3.14
N PRO A 108 -7.03 -1.63 -4.10
CA PRO A 108 -6.14 -1.19 -5.16
C PRO A 108 -6.83 -0.19 -6.08
N VAL A 109 -6.18 0.94 -6.33
CA VAL A 109 -6.64 1.95 -7.29
C VAL A 109 -5.54 2.25 -8.29
N ARG A 110 -5.81 2.03 -9.57
CA ARG A 110 -4.89 2.31 -10.67
C ARG A 110 -5.29 3.59 -11.39
N PHE A 111 -4.32 4.45 -11.64
CA PHE A 111 -4.51 5.73 -12.30
C PHE A 111 -3.76 5.77 -13.62
N MET A 112 -4.30 6.49 -14.60
CA MET A 112 -3.63 6.86 -15.84
C MET A 112 -4.13 8.24 -16.31
N TYR A 113 -3.26 9.10 -16.82
CA TYR A 113 -3.71 10.31 -17.51
C TYR A 113 -4.38 9.97 -18.83
N ASN A 114 -5.49 10.62 -19.15
CA ASN A 114 -6.31 10.27 -20.32
C ASN A 114 -5.61 10.54 -21.66
N GLY A 115 -4.63 11.44 -21.69
CA GLY A 115 -3.89 11.83 -22.90
C GLY A 115 -2.48 11.24 -23.01
N TRP A 116 -2.14 10.25 -22.18
CA TRP A 116 -0.80 9.67 -22.22
C TRP A 116 -0.48 9.04 -23.58
N THR A 117 0.75 9.28 -24.03
CA THR A 117 1.38 8.59 -25.17
C THR A 117 2.88 8.40 -24.86
N PRO A 118 3.57 7.42 -25.49
CA PRO A 118 4.98 7.14 -25.20
C PRO A 118 5.95 8.34 -25.36
N TRP A 119 5.63 9.26 -26.28
CA TRP A 119 6.41 10.48 -26.55
C TRP A 119 6.02 11.66 -25.67
N ASN A 120 4.89 11.62 -24.97
CA ASN A 120 4.43 12.71 -24.12
C ASN A 120 4.94 12.58 -22.69
N LYS A 121 6.17 13.04 -22.46
CA LYS A 121 6.79 13.02 -21.12
C LYS A 121 6.07 13.86 -20.07
N LYS A 122 5.22 14.83 -20.46
CA LYS A 122 4.43 15.62 -19.50
C LYS A 122 3.31 14.83 -18.84
N LEU A 123 2.82 13.78 -19.50
CA LEU A 123 1.73 12.92 -19.01
C LEU A 123 2.25 11.55 -18.56
N SER A 124 3.54 11.42 -18.24
CA SER A 124 4.14 10.18 -17.74
C SER A 124 3.68 9.81 -16.32
N ALA A 125 3.90 8.54 -15.95
CA ALA A 125 3.69 8.05 -14.60
C ALA A 125 4.51 8.81 -13.53
N ASP A 126 5.68 9.35 -13.87
CA ASP A 126 6.46 10.19 -12.94
C ASP A 126 5.70 11.44 -12.52
N ASN A 127 5.10 12.14 -13.49
CA ASN A 127 4.31 13.34 -13.22
C ASN A 127 2.98 12.96 -12.56
N LEU A 128 2.38 11.85 -12.98
CA LEU A 128 1.15 11.33 -12.40
C LEU A 128 1.32 10.96 -10.92
N GLU A 129 2.42 10.30 -10.56
CA GLU A 129 2.72 9.91 -9.17
C GLU A 129 2.86 11.16 -8.28
N ALA A 130 3.56 12.19 -8.76
CA ALA A 130 3.72 13.45 -8.03
C ALA A 130 2.36 14.15 -7.80
N ASP A 131 1.51 14.19 -8.82
CA ASP A 131 0.16 14.76 -8.74
C ASP A 131 -0.75 13.96 -7.80
N ILE A 132 -0.75 12.63 -7.91
CA ILE A 132 -1.51 11.74 -7.02
C ILE A 132 -1.03 11.90 -5.59
N LEU A 133 0.28 11.89 -5.33
CA LEU A 133 0.81 12.09 -3.99
C LEU A 133 0.37 13.44 -3.41
N LYS A 134 0.38 14.51 -4.21
CA LYS A 134 -0.10 15.83 -3.78
C LYS A 134 -1.60 15.80 -3.47
N TRP A 135 -2.41 15.19 -4.34
CA TRP A 135 -3.84 15.06 -4.13
C TRP A 135 -4.15 14.21 -2.89
N TYR A 136 -3.42 13.13 -2.67
CA TYR A 136 -3.59 12.26 -1.50
C TYR A 136 -3.18 12.96 -0.20
N LYS A 137 -2.10 13.75 -0.20
CA LYS A 137 -1.76 14.59 0.96
C LYS A 137 -2.86 15.58 1.31
N LYS A 138 -3.53 16.16 0.31
CA LYS A 138 -4.66 17.06 0.52
C LYS A 138 -5.87 16.35 1.13
N ASN A 139 -6.19 15.14 0.68
CA ASN A 139 -7.42 14.44 1.09
C ASN A 139 -7.24 13.55 2.33
N TYR A 140 -6.06 12.99 2.54
CA TYR A 140 -5.77 12.04 3.62
C TYR A 140 -4.74 12.59 4.63
N GLY A 141 -4.24 13.80 4.43
CA GLY A 141 -3.24 14.43 5.27
C GLY A 141 -1.80 14.08 4.90
N ASP A 142 -0.87 14.83 5.47
CA ASP A 142 0.56 14.62 5.31
C ASP A 142 1.07 13.34 6.00
N GLY A 143 2.37 13.10 5.93
CA GLY A 143 3.04 11.98 6.62
C GLY A 143 3.41 10.80 5.73
N PHE A 144 3.30 10.95 4.41
CA PHE A 144 3.86 9.99 3.45
C PHE A 144 5.39 9.94 3.58
N ILE A 145 5.93 8.73 3.76
CA ILE A 145 7.36 8.45 3.79
C ILE A 145 7.77 7.71 2.52
N LYS A 146 8.93 8.04 1.97
CA LYS A 146 9.50 7.32 0.84
C LYS A 146 10.12 6.01 1.32
N VAL A 147 9.77 4.90 0.67
CA VAL A 147 10.31 3.55 0.91
C VAL A 147 10.70 2.92 -0.42
N SER A 148 11.43 1.80 -0.37
CA SER A 148 11.72 0.99 -1.56
C SER A 148 10.74 -0.19 -1.61
N HIS A 149 9.88 -0.20 -2.61
CA HIS A 149 9.08 -1.36 -3.00
C HIS A 149 9.99 -2.42 -3.65
N PRO A 150 9.89 -3.70 -3.27
CA PRO A 150 10.78 -4.75 -3.77
C PRO A 150 10.70 -4.93 -5.29
N LYS A 151 9.51 -4.70 -5.88
CA LYS A 151 9.26 -4.89 -7.32
C LYS A 151 9.25 -3.60 -8.14
N TYR A 152 8.86 -2.47 -7.54
CA TYR A 152 8.48 -1.25 -8.28
C TYR A 152 9.40 -0.06 -7.96
N GLY A 153 10.47 -0.28 -7.20
CA GLY A 153 11.42 0.77 -6.84
C GLY A 153 10.84 1.74 -5.82
N ALA A 154 10.85 3.03 -6.10
CA ALA A 154 10.37 4.03 -5.14
C ALA A 154 8.85 3.92 -4.91
N ALA A 155 8.44 4.00 -3.64
CA ALA A 155 7.05 4.10 -3.24
C ALA A 155 6.88 5.11 -2.10
N TYR A 156 5.69 5.69 -1.99
CA TYR A 156 5.30 6.58 -0.91
C TYR A 156 4.25 5.90 -0.04
N VAL A 157 4.54 5.79 1.25
CA VAL A 157 3.67 5.10 2.19
C VAL A 157 3.23 6.03 3.30
N LYS A 158 1.93 6.07 3.57
CA LYS A 158 1.36 6.65 4.76
C LYS A 158 0.69 5.54 5.57
N ILE A 159 0.82 5.63 6.89
CA ILE A 159 0.11 4.79 7.84
C ILE A 159 -0.57 5.73 8.82
N ASP A 160 -1.87 5.53 9.04
CA ASP A 160 -2.68 6.19 10.04
C ASP A 160 -3.68 5.23 10.67
N GLY A 161 -3.55 4.98 11.97
CA GLY A 161 -4.31 3.94 12.65
C GLY A 161 -4.10 2.55 12.02
N ASN A 162 -5.20 1.87 11.68
CA ASN A 162 -5.17 0.59 10.97
C ASN A 162 -4.88 0.71 9.46
N ARG A 163 -4.95 1.89 8.86
CA ARG A 163 -4.89 2.05 7.41
C ARG A 163 -3.48 2.33 6.93
N ARG A 164 -3.08 1.64 5.87
CA ARG A 164 -1.91 1.97 5.06
C ARG A 164 -2.35 2.43 3.68
N ILE A 165 -1.70 3.48 3.16
CA ILE A 165 -1.81 3.93 1.79
C ILE A 165 -0.43 3.84 1.15
N THR A 166 -0.29 3.04 0.09
CA THR A 166 0.97 2.88 -0.66
C THR A 166 0.78 3.38 -2.08
N ILE A 167 1.58 4.36 -2.49
CA ILE A 167 1.57 4.92 -3.85
C ILE A 167 2.87 4.54 -4.55
N PHE A 168 2.79 3.98 -5.76
CA PHE A 168 3.96 3.58 -6.56
C PHE A 168 3.62 3.50 -8.05
N LYS A 169 4.62 3.63 -8.91
CA LYS A 169 4.49 3.45 -10.36
C LYS A 169 4.49 1.97 -10.72
N GLU A 170 3.62 1.57 -11.63
CA GLU A 170 3.67 0.24 -12.25
C GLU A 170 4.57 0.23 -13.48
N ASP A 171 4.38 1.23 -14.35
CA ASP A 171 5.07 1.38 -15.63
C ASP A 171 5.14 2.87 -16.03
N ASP A 172 5.34 3.18 -17.31
CA ASP A 172 5.50 4.54 -17.84
C ASP A 172 4.20 5.38 -17.85
N SER A 173 3.03 4.76 -17.68
CA SER A 173 1.73 5.43 -17.74
C SER A 173 0.85 5.22 -16.51
N HIS A 174 1.09 4.16 -15.74
CA HIS A 174 0.25 3.75 -14.62
C HIS A 174 0.88 3.99 -13.26
N VAL A 175 0.05 4.46 -12.33
CA VAL A 175 0.37 4.60 -10.92
C VAL A 175 -0.70 3.89 -10.09
N TRP A 176 -0.27 3.16 -9.07
CA TRP A 176 -1.16 2.56 -8.08
C TRP A 176 -1.19 3.41 -6.82
N ALA A 177 -2.37 3.48 -6.19
CA ALA A 177 -2.54 3.80 -4.79
C ALA A 177 -3.34 2.66 -4.13
N VAL A 178 -2.74 1.97 -3.18
CA VAL A 178 -3.32 0.80 -2.52
C VAL A 178 -3.63 1.14 -1.07
N PHE A 179 -4.91 1.09 -0.71
CA PHE A 179 -5.35 1.19 0.67
C PHE A 179 -5.44 -0.20 1.27
N THR A 180 -4.85 -0.43 2.45
CA THR A 180 -4.87 -1.74 3.12
C THR A 180 -5.25 -1.56 4.60
N ASP A 181 -6.16 -2.40 5.11
CA ASP A 181 -6.38 -2.62 6.54
C ASP A 181 -5.25 -3.50 7.08
N MET A 182 -4.32 -2.89 7.82
CA MET A 182 -3.12 -3.54 8.33
C MET A 182 -3.42 -4.52 9.47
N LEU A 183 -4.59 -4.43 10.12
CA LEU A 183 -5.00 -5.42 11.12
C LEU A 183 -5.39 -6.73 10.43
N VAL A 184 -6.19 -6.64 9.37
CA VAL A 184 -6.57 -7.80 8.55
C VAL A 184 -5.37 -8.37 7.82
N LYS A 185 -4.50 -7.51 7.26
CA LYS A 185 -3.27 -7.95 6.61
C LYS A 185 -2.38 -8.77 7.54
N LYS A 186 -2.24 -8.35 8.81
CA LYS A 186 -1.48 -9.09 9.82
C LYS A 186 -2.11 -10.45 10.14
N GLU A 187 -3.44 -10.53 10.20
CA GLU A 187 -4.18 -11.79 10.40
C GLU A 187 -3.96 -12.75 9.23
N LEU A 188 -4.03 -12.25 8.00
CA LEU A 188 -3.77 -13.00 6.77
C LEU A 188 -2.35 -13.55 6.74
N ASP A 189 -1.35 -12.69 6.97
CA ASP A 189 0.06 -13.09 6.95
C ASP A 189 0.35 -14.14 8.05
N GLY A 190 -0.28 -14.01 9.22
CA GLY A 190 -0.20 -15.01 10.28
C GLY A 190 -0.87 -16.35 9.93
N THR A 191 -2.00 -16.31 9.22
CA THR A 191 -2.71 -17.53 8.76
C THR A 191 -1.92 -18.26 7.67
N THR A 192 -1.38 -17.52 6.69
CA THR A 192 -0.52 -18.08 5.63
C THR A 192 0.73 -18.73 6.21
N SER A 193 1.37 -18.10 7.20
CA SER A 193 2.55 -18.67 7.87
C SER A 193 2.22 -19.99 8.59
N LYS A 194 1.10 -20.07 9.30
CA LYS A 194 0.66 -21.30 9.97
C LYS A 194 0.35 -22.43 8.99
N ALA A 195 -0.37 -22.13 7.91
CA ALA A 195 -0.70 -23.11 6.88
C ALA A 195 0.55 -23.71 6.22
N GLY A 196 1.57 -22.88 5.95
CA GLY A 196 2.84 -23.35 5.40
C GLY A 196 3.58 -24.31 6.34
N ILE A 197 3.61 -24.01 7.64
CA ILE A 197 4.23 -24.87 8.66
C ILE A 197 3.52 -26.23 8.74
N ILE A 198 2.18 -26.22 8.78
CA ILE A 198 1.38 -27.46 8.83
C ILE A 198 1.65 -28.33 7.59
N GLN A 199 1.73 -27.72 6.41
CA GLN A 199 2.01 -28.44 5.18
C GLN A 199 3.39 -29.09 5.21
N GLU A 200 4.42 -28.40 5.72
CA GLU A 200 5.77 -28.93 5.85
C GLU A 200 5.85 -30.09 6.87
N GLU A 201 5.12 -29.99 7.98
CA GLU A 201 5.03 -31.07 8.98
C GLU A 201 4.36 -32.32 8.41
N ILE A 202 3.24 -32.17 7.68
CA ILE A 202 2.56 -33.29 7.01
C ILE A 202 3.48 -33.96 5.99
N THR A 203 4.19 -33.18 5.17
CA THR A 203 5.14 -33.73 4.18
C THR A 203 6.25 -34.54 4.86
N LYS A 204 6.84 -34.02 5.94
CA LYS A 204 7.87 -34.73 6.72
C LYS A 204 7.35 -36.02 7.37
N GLU A 205 6.12 -36.04 7.86
CA GLU A 205 5.52 -37.26 8.42
C GLU A 205 5.27 -38.33 7.35
N LEU A 206 4.80 -37.92 6.17
CA LEU A 206 4.57 -38.84 5.04
C LEU A 206 5.87 -39.42 4.51
N GLU A 207 6.93 -38.62 4.40
CA GLU A 207 8.27 -39.09 4.01
C GLU A 207 8.85 -40.08 5.02
N LYS A 208 8.70 -39.81 6.33
CA LYS A 208 9.13 -40.76 7.38
C LYS A 208 8.41 -42.09 7.30
N LYS A 209 7.08 -42.09 7.09
CA LYS A 209 6.28 -43.32 6.94
C LYS A 209 6.66 -44.13 5.70
N ASN A 210 7.03 -43.45 4.62
CA ASN A 210 7.46 -44.11 3.39
C ASN A 210 8.90 -44.65 3.46
N ALA A 211 9.77 -44.04 4.28
CA ALA A 211 11.13 -44.54 4.52
C ALA A 211 11.22 -45.71 5.51
N SER A 212 10.14 -46.00 6.24
CA SER A 212 10.01 -47.12 7.20
C SER A 212 9.34 -48.38 6.62
N LYS A 213 9.09 -48.41 5.31
CA LYS A 213 8.61 -49.58 4.55
C LYS A 213 9.72 -50.07 3.63
#